data_AF-A0A537SMI0-F1
#
_entry.id   AF-A0A537SMI0-F1
#
_cell.length_a   1.000
_cell.length_b   1.000
_cell.length_c   1.000
_cell.angle_alpha   90.00
_cell.angle_beta   90.00
_cell.angle_gamma   90.00
#
_symmetry.space_group_name_H-M   'P 1'
#
loop_
_entity.id
_entity.type
_entity.pdbx_description
1 polymer ?
#
loop_
_entity_poly.entity_id
_entity_poly.type
_entity_poly.pdbx_seq_one_letter_code
_entity_poly.pdbx_strand_id
1 'polypeptide(L)'
;VVVIAVLFVSYGLYQGIFRAVGKALASDFVPEHLRASGIGWYNTAVGLAGLVASIVAGLLWDHIGPSAVFLYGAAFAAVGCIALPVFVPARGRTP
;
A
#
# COMPACT_ATOMS: atom_id res chain seq x y z
N VAL A 1 0.84 -8.46 -26.83
CA VAL A 1 1.77 -9.21 -25.94
C VAL A 1 2.83 -8.30 -25.33
N VAL A 2 3.65 -7.60 -26.12
CA VAL A 2 4.70 -6.70 -25.60
C VAL A 2 4.17 -5.64 -24.63
N VAL A 3 3.06 -4.97 -24.97
CA VAL A 3 2.44 -3.96 -24.08
C VAL A 3 2.02 -4.55 -22.73
N ILE A 4 1.40 -5.73 -22.74
CA ILE A 4 0.96 -6.42 -21.52
C ILE A 4 2.19 -6.82 -20.67
N ALA A 5 3.26 -7.31 -21.31
CA ALA A 5 4.50 -7.64 -20.61
C ALA A 5 5.12 -6.42 -19.93
N VAL A 6 5.19 -5.28 -20.63
CA VAL A 6 5.69 -4.03 -20.06
C VAL A 6 4.85 -3.58 -18.85
N LEU A 7 3.52 -3.63 -18.96
CA LEU A 7 2.62 -3.29 -17.85
C LEU A 7 2.79 -4.23 -16.64
N PHE A 8 2.98 -5.53 -16.88
CA PHE A 8 3.23 -6.49 -15.81
C PHE A 8 4.58 -6.25 -15.12
N VAL A 9 5.63 -5.97 -15.89
CA VAL A 9 6.96 -5.67 -15.34
C VAL A 9 6.93 -4.39 -14.52
N SER A 10 6.30 -3.32 -15.03
CA SER A 10 6.20 -2.06 -14.29
C SER A 10 5.36 -2.20 -13.03
N TYR A 11 4.22 -2.90 -13.10
CA TYR A 11 3.40 -3.18 -11.92
C TYR A 11 4.12 -4.08 -10.90
N GLY A 12 4.83 -5.11 -11.36
CA GLY A 12 5.62 -5.99 -10.51
C GLY A 12 6.75 -5.24 -9.80
N LEU A 13 7.45 -4.35 -10.52
CA LEU A 13 8.48 -3.50 -9.95
C LEU A 13 7.89 -2.56 -8.87
N TYR A 14 6.77 -1.91 -9.18
CA TYR A 14 6.05 -1.07 -8.22
C TYR A 14 5.64 -1.86 -6.96
N GLN A 15 4.99 -3.02 -7.12
CA GLN A 15 4.58 -3.88 -6.01
C GLN A 15 5.78 -4.33 -5.16
N GLY A 16 6.88 -4.72 -5.79
CA GLY A 16 8.10 -5.13 -5.11
C GLY A 16 8.67 -4.01 -4.24
N ILE A 17 8.80 -2.81 -4.81
CA ILE A 17 9.27 -1.61 -4.10
C ILE A 17 8.32 -1.30 -2.93
N PHE A 18 7.01 -1.21 -3.19
CA PHE A 18 6.03 -0.82 -2.20
C PHE A 18 6.01 -1.78 -0.99
N ARG A 19 6.03 -3.09 -1.24
CA ARG A 19 6.08 -4.11 -0.18
C ARG A 19 7.40 -4.11 0.59
N ALA A 20 8.53 -3.88 -0.08
CA ALA A 20 9.83 -3.84 0.57
C ALA A 20 9.97 -2.60 1.47
N VAL A 21 9.65 -1.42 0.93
CA VAL A 21 9.72 -0.13 1.65
C VAL A 21 8.74 -0.12 2.82
N GLY A 22 7.51 -0.58 2.64
CA GLY A 22 6.52 -0.61 3.72
C GLY A 22 6.94 -1.49 4.90
N LYS A 23 7.52 -2.66 4.65
CA LYS A 23 8.05 -3.55 5.70
C LYS A 23 9.29 -2.98 6.38
N ALA A 24 10.20 -2.35 5.63
CA ALA A 24 11.37 -1.69 6.18
C ALA A 24 10.96 -0.54 7.12
N LEU A 25 10.04 0.31 6.66
CA LEU A 25 9.48 1.40 7.46
C LEU A 25 8.83 0.88 8.74
N ALA A 26 8.04 -0.20 8.68
CA ALA A 26 7.46 -0.81 9.87
C ALA A 26 8.51 -1.35 10.84
N SER A 27 9.62 -1.93 10.34
CA SER A 27 10.70 -2.42 11.20
C SER A 27 11.55 -1.32 11.84
N ASP A 28 11.61 -0.14 11.23
CA ASP A 28 12.34 1.02 11.77
C ASP A 28 11.66 1.64 13.00
N PHE A 29 10.34 1.42 13.16
CA PHE A 29 9.56 1.92 14.31
C PHE A 29 9.52 0.96 15.50
N VAL A 30 10.09 -0.24 15.38
CA VAL A 30 10.00 -1.30 16.39
C VAL A 30 11.40 -1.69 16.88
N PRO A 31 11.60 -1.88 18.21
CA PRO A 31 12.92 -2.27 18.74
C PRO A 31 13.41 -3.61 18.19
N GLU A 32 14.73 -3.80 18.13
CA GLU A 32 15.38 -4.91 17.39
C GLU A 32 14.84 -6.29 17.76
N HIS A 33 14.59 -6.54 19.04
CA HIS A 33 14.07 -7.81 19.54
C HIS A 33 12.61 -8.11 19.14
N LEU A 34 11.87 -7.14 18.60
CA LEU A 34 10.47 -7.27 18.19
C LEU A 34 10.24 -7.04 16.69
N ARG A 35 11.29 -6.85 15.88
CA ARG A 35 11.16 -6.54 14.44
C ARG A 35 10.33 -7.58 13.68
N ALA A 36 10.52 -8.87 13.98
CA ALA A 36 9.72 -9.95 13.37
C ALA A 36 8.23 -9.79 13.66
N SER A 37 7.86 -9.50 14.92
CA SER A 37 6.49 -9.24 15.34
C SER A 37 5.92 -7.95 14.74
N GLY A 38 6.74 -6.90 14.63
CA GLY A 38 6.36 -5.63 13.99
C GLY A 38 6.00 -5.80 12.52
N ILE A 39 6.82 -6.56 11.77
CA ILE A 39 6.52 -6.92 10.38
C ILE A 39 5.27 -7.82 10.30
N GLY A 40 5.09 -8.73 11.25
CA GLY A 40 3.88 -9.56 11.37
C GLY A 40 2.61 -8.70 11.48
N TRP A 41 2.59 -7.76 12.42
CA TRP A 41 1.50 -6.82 12.61
C TRP A 41 1.24 -5.94 11.38
N TYR A 42 2.30 -5.47 10.72
CA TYR A 42 2.17 -4.73 9.47
C TYR A 42 1.44 -5.56 8.41
N ASN A 43 1.85 -6.81 8.19
CA ASN A 43 1.20 -7.69 7.21
C ASN A 43 -0.26 -8.00 7.59
N THR A 44 -0.55 -8.20 8.87
CA THR A 44 -1.93 -8.40 9.37
C THR A 44 -2.79 -7.17 9.09
N ALA A 45 -2.28 -5.97 9.39
CA ALA A 45 -3.00 -4.73 9.13
C ALA A 45 -3.26 -4.51 7.64
N VAL A 46 -2.25 -4.74 6.79
CA VAL A 46 -2.39 -4.67 5.32
C VAL A 46 -3.41 -5.70 4.81
N GLY A 47 -3.37 -6.92 5.33
CA GLY A 47 -4.33 -7.97 4.98
C GLY A 47 -5.76 -7.61 5.37
N LEU A 48 -5.97 -7.15 6.60
CA LEU A 48 -7.27 -6.72 7.10
C LEU A 48 -7.82 -5.53 6.30
N ALA A 49 -6.97 -4.54 6.02
CA ALA A 49 -7.32 -3.42 5.16
C ALA A 49 -7.71 -3.89 3.74
N GLY A 50 -6.99 -4.87 3.19
CA GLY A 50 -7.33 -5.50 1.90
C GLY A 50 -8.69 -6.20 1.91
N LEU A 51 -9.04 -6.88 3.00
CA LEU A 51 -10.36 -7.50 3.17
C LEU A 51 -11.47 -6.44 3.19
N VAL A 52 -11.32 -5.40 4.01
CA VAL A 52 -12.28 -4.29 4.08
C VAL A 52 -12.41 -3.61 2.71
N ALA A 53 -11.28 -3.33 2.04
CA ALA A 53 -11.27 -2.73 0.72
C ALA A 53 -12.00 -3.60 -0.32
N SER A 54 -11.89 -4.92 -0.22
CA SER A 54 -12.58 -5.85 -1.14
C SER A 54 -14.09 -5.84 -0.92
N ILE A 55 -14.55 -5.80 0.34
CA ILE A 55 -15.97 -5.68 0.67
C ILE A 55 -16.52 -4.34 0.18
N VAL A 56 -15.83 -3.23 0.47
CA VAL A 56 -16.24 -1.89 0.04
C VAL A 56 -16.28 -1.81 -1.48
N ALA A 57 -15.26 -2.34 -2.18
CA ALA A 57 -15.23 -2.36 -3.63
C ALA A 57 -16.41 -3.15 -4.23
N GLY A 58 -16.76 -4.31 -3.66
CA GLY A 58 -17.93 -5.09 -4.08
C GLY A 58 -19.24 -4.32 -3.91
N LEU A 59 -19.45 -3.73 -2.73
CA LEU A 59 -20.66 -2.93 -2.45
C LEU A 59 -20.76 -1.71 -3.39
N LEU A 60 -19.65 -1.03 -3.66
CA LEU A 60 -19.63 0.14 -4.54
C LEU A 60 -19.88 -0.26 -5.99
N TRP A 61 -19.35 -1.40 -6.41
CA TRP A 61 -19.58 -1.97 -7.74
C TRP A 61 -21.05 -2.31 -7.96
N ASP A 62 -21.69 -2.97 -6.99
CA ASP A 62 -23.07 -3.43 -7.12
C ASP A 62 -24.10 -2.30 -7.01
N HIS A 63 -23.88 -1.29 -6.15
CA HIS A 63 -24.87 -0.24 -5.89
C HIS A 63 -24.75 1.00 -6.79
N ILE A 64 -23.53 1.37 -7.20
CA ILE A 64 -23.28 2.61 -7.95
C ILE A 64 -22.72 2.30 -9.34
N GLY A 65 -21.89 1.26 -9.42
CA GLY A 65 -21.30 0.78 -10.66
C GLY A 65 -19.76 0.82 -10.65
N PRO A 66 -19.15 0.37 -11.75
CA PRO A 66 -17.69 0.19 -11.83
C PRO A 66 -16.88 1.48 -11.60
N SER A 67 -17.40 2.62 -12.06
CA SER A 67 -16.72 3.92 -11.97
C SER A 67 -16.47 4.36 -10.53
N ALA A 68 -17.36 4.02 -9.61
CA ALA A 68 -17.23 4.40 -8.20
C ALA A 68 -16.05 3.70 -7.53
N VAL A 69 -15.78 2.44 -7.88
CA VAL A 69 -14.61 1.68 -7.36
C VAL A 69 -13.30 2.31 -7.81
N PHE A 70 -13.22 2.77 -9.06
CA PHE A 70 -12.04 3.48 -9.56
C PHE A 70 -11.85 4.83 -8.86
N LEU A 71 -12.92 5.59 -8.63
CA LEU A 71 -12.85 6.85 -7.92
C LEU A 71 -12.44 6.67 -6.45
N TYR A 72 -12.96 5.63 -5.79
CA TYR A 72 -12.56 5.25 -4.44
C TYR A 72 -11.06 4.93 -4.36
N GLY A 73 -10.56 4.10 -5.28
CA GLY A 73 -9.14 3.79 -5.38
C GLY A 73 -8.29 5.04 -5.63
N ALA A 74 -8.73 5.93 -6.52
CA ALA A 74 -8.03 7.19 -6.82
C ALA A 74 -7.99 8.13 -5.61
N ALA A 75 -9.08 8.25 -4.86
CA ALA A 75 -9.15 9.05 -3.65
C ALA A 75 -8.19 8.51 -2.57
N PHE A 76 -8.17 7.20 -2.34
CA PHE A 76 -7.25 6.57 -1.40
C PHE A 76 -5.78 6.70 -1.83
N ALA A 77 -5.49 6.61 -3.13
CA ALA A 77 -4.15 6.84 -3.66
C ALA A 77 -3.71 8.30 -3.41
N ALA A 78 -4.58 9.29 -3.67
CA ALA A 78 -4.30 10.69 -3.40
C ALA A 78 -4.06 10.96 -1.91
N VAL A 79 -4.90 10.39 -1.04
CA VAL A 79 -4.71 10.46 0.42
C VAL A 79 -3.37 9.85 0.83
N GLY A 80 -2.98 8.70 0.28
CA GLY A 80 -1.69 8.07 0.56
C GLY A 80 -0.50 8.93 0.11
N CYS A 81 -0.58 9.55 -1.07
CA CYS A 81 0.44 10.45 -1.59
C CYS A 81 0.62 11.70 -0.71
N ILE A 82 -0.43 12.19 -0.06
CA ILE A 82 -0.37 13.33 0.87
C ILE A 82 0.08 12.87 2.26
N ALA A 83 -0.43 11.73 2.74
CA ALA A 83 -0.15 11.22 4.08
C ALA A 83 1.32 10.80 4.24
N LEU A 84 1.93 10.17 3.22
CA LEU A 84 3.32 9.73 3.29
C LEU A 84 4.30 10.87 3.63
N PRO A 85 4.37 12.00 2.92
CA PRO A 85 5.28 13.08 3.26
C PRO A 85 4.91 13.82 4.55
N VAL A 86 3.63 13.82 4.96
CA VAL A 86 3.18 14.47 6.20
C VAL A 86 3.57 13.66 7.44
N PHE A 87 3.38 12.34 7.39
CA PHE A 87 3.60 11.45 8.55
C PHE A 87 4.98 10.80 8.58
N VAL A 88 5.68 10.72 7.45
CA VAL A 88 7.06 10.25 7.38
C VAL A 88 7.94 11.49 7.21
N PRO A 89 8.55 12.01 8.29
CA PRO A 89 9.54 13.06 8.16
C PRO A 89 10.61 12.55 7.20
N ALA A 90 10.98 13.37 6.21
CA ALA A 90 12.13 13.07 5.36
C ALA A 90 13.36 12.95 6.28
N ARG A 91 13.69 11.71 6.69
CA ARG A 91 14.96 11.43 7.38
C ARG A 91 16.04 11.82 6.39
N GLY A 92 16.61 13.00 6.60
CA GLY A 92 17.83 13.42 5.94
C GLY A 92 18.82 12.29 6.11
N ARG A 93 19.28 11.74 4.99
CA ARG A 93 20.43 10.83 4.96
C ARG A 93 21.57 11.55 5.66
N THR A 94 21.82 11.26 6.94
CA THR A 94 23.13 11.51 7.49
C THR A 94 24.06 10.49 6.84
N PRO A 95 25.17 10.95 6.23
CA PRO A 95 26.04 10.18 5.34
C PRO A 95 26.66 8.94 5.97
#